data_AF-A0A286ATV8-F1
#
_entry.id   AF-A0A286ATV8-F1
#
_cell.length_a   1.000
_cell.length_b   1.000
_cell.length_c   1.000
_cell.angle_alpha   90.00
_cell.angle_beta   90.00
_cell.angle_gamma   90.00
#
_symmetry.space_group_name_H-M   'P 1'
#
loop_
_entity.id
_entity.type
_entity.pdbx_description
1 polymer ?
#
loop_
_entity_poly.entity_id
_entity_poly.type
_entity_poly.pdbx_seq_one_letter_code
_entity_poly.pdbx_strand_id
1 'polypeptide(L)'
;MKRDWDLIRDQLLAIEQDEDFMKSPILGGSPDAPKWADDQAEAEYVTALTEHRKTQERVFGHLEMLVDNGYIDGLKIRRGSGGFGCTLMHPRLTMAGHDLLDTMRSEPLWDKIKSTAKTKSIELTFDTIKGLAGFALKSLLGG
;
A
#
# COMPACT_ATOMS: atom_id res chain seq x y z
N MET A 1 -5.59 -9.39 -6.31
CA MET A 1 -4.31 -8.64 -6.26
C MET A 1 -3.45 -9.23 -5.16
N LYS A 2 -2.17 -9.49 -5.45
CA LYS A 2 -1.21 -9.95 -4.44
C LYS A 2 -0.82 -8.77 -3.56
N ARG A 3 -0.77 -8.99 -2.24
CA ARG A 3 -0.37 -7.97 -1.27
C ARG A 3 1.12 -7.68 -1.42
N ASP A 4 1.43 -6.41 -1.61
CA ASP A 4 2.77 -5.87 -1.72
C ASP A 4 3.09 -5.10 -0.43
N TRP A 5 3.81 -5.77 0.47
CA TRP A 5 4.08 -5.25 1.81
C TRP A 5 5.06 -4.07 1.79
N ASP A 6 5.94 -4.00 0.79
CA ASP A 6 6.86 -2.87 0.64
C ASP A 6 6.07 -1.64 0.21
N LEU A 7 5.19 -1.77 -0.79
CA LEU A 7 4.29 -0.67 -1.18
C LEU A 7 3.35 -0.23 -0.06
N ILE A 8 2.79 -1.17 0.71
CA ILE A 8 1.95 -0.84 1.87
C ILE A 8 2.74 -0.01 2.88
N ARG A 9 3.98 -0.40 3.18
CA ARG A 9 4.85 0.34 4.10
C ARG A 9 5.13 1.75 3.58
N ASP A 10 5.47 1.88 2.30
CA ASP A 10 5.76 3.17 1.68
C ASP A 10 4.53 4.09 1.71
N GLN A 11 3.34 3.55 1.43
CA GLN A 11 2.07 4.28 1.51
C GLN A 11 1.78 4.79 2.92
N LEU A 12 1.95 3.94 3.93
CA LEU A 12 1.75 4.35 5.32
C LEU A 12 2.76 5.44 5.72
N LEU A 13 4.02 5.31 5.30
CA LEU A 13 5.07 6.28 5.57
C LEU A 13 4.77 7.63 4.91
N ALA A 14 4.34 7.64 3.65
CA ALA A 14 4.01 8.87 2.93
C ALA A 14 2.84 9.62 3.59
N ILE A 15 1.84 8.90 4.10
CA ILE A 15 0.73 9.50 4.84
C ILE A 15 1.19 10.05 6.19
N GLU A 16 2.05 9.33 6.91
CA GLU A 16 2.64 9.82 8.17
C GLU A 16 3.48 11.11 7.97
N GLN A 17 4.11 11.24 6.81
CA GLN A 17 4.92 12.42 6.44
C GLN A 17 4.12 13.55 5.80
N ASP A 18 2.78 13.45 5.77
CA ASP A 18 1.89 14.41 5.11
C ASP A 18 2.29 14.69 3.66
N GLU A 19 2.74 13.67 2.92
CA GLU A 19 3.06 13.81 1.51
C GLU A 19 1.84 14.25 0.69
N ASP A 20 2.10 15.09 -0.31
CA ASP A 20 1.07 15.55 -1.23
C ASP A 20 0.51 14.38 -2.05
N PHE A 21 -0.69 13.91 -1.69
CA PHE A 21 -1.40 12.83 -2.37
C PHE A 21 -1.54 13.03 -3.89
N MET A 22 -1.61 14.29 -4.35
CA MET A 22 -1.77 14.60 -5.76
C MET A 22 -0.46 14.48 -6.54
N LYS A 23 0.69 14.49 -5.85
CA LYS A 23 2.03 14.42 -6.45
C LYS A 23 2.75 13.11 -6.17
N SER A 24 2.43 12.45 -5.05
CA SER A 24 3.14 11.26 -4.61
C SER A 24 2.68 10.03 -5.41
N PRO A 25 3.55 9.40 -6.22
CA PRO A 25 3.19 8.25 -7.06
C PRO A 25 2.80 7.01 -6.26
N ILE A 26 3.25 6.93 -5.00
CA ILE A 26 2.86 5.87 -4.07
C ILE A 26 1.49 6.11 -3.44
N LEU A 27 0.98 7.36 -3.43
CA LEU A 27 -0.36 7.73 -2.95
C LEU A 27 -1.40 7.92 -4.06
N GLY A 28 -1.03 7.64 -5.31
CA GLY A 28 -1.90 7.77 -6.47
C GLY A 28 -1.75 9.09 -7.22
N GLY A 29 -0.82 9.96 -6.80
CA GLY A 29 -0.38 11.13 -7.56
C GLY A 29 0.34 10.67 -8.83
N SER A 30 -0.35 10.72 -9.96
CA SER A 30 0.21 10.18 -11.20
C SER A 30 1.19 11.14 -11.86
N PRO A 31 2.32 10.67 -12.43
CA PRO A 31 2.88 11.35 -13.58
C PRO A 31 1.80 11.40 -14.67
N ASP A 32 1.69 12.53 -15.40
CA ASP A 32 0.69 12.75 -16.46
C ASP A 32 0.36 11.46 -17.23
N ALA A 33 -0.93 11.11 -17.32
CA ALA A 33 -1.38 9.97 -18.12
C ALA A 33 -0.75 10.05 -19.52
N PRO A 34 -0.34 8.91 -20.12
CA PRO A 34 0.27 8.92 -21.44
C PRO A 34 -0.63 9.69 -22.41
N LYS A 35 -0.05 10.72 -23.05
CA LYS A 35 -0.74 11.56 -24.02
C LYS A 35 -0.57 10.96 -25.40
N TRP A 36 -1.58 11.13 -26.24
CA TRP A 36 -1.43 10.78 -27.65
C TRP A 36 -0.43 11.75 -28.30
N ALA A 37 0.61 11.22 -28.94
CA ALA A 37 1.52 11.96 -29.80
C ALA A 37 1.13 11.72 -31.26
N ASP A 38 1.15 12.77 -32.08
CA ASP A 38 0.63 12.72 -33.46
C ASP A 38 1.38 11.71 -34.36
N ASP A 39 2.61 11.36 -34.00
CA ASP A 39 3.54 10.52 -34.76
C ASP A 39 3.76 9.12 -34.17
N GLN A 40 3.12 8.76 -33.06
CA GLN A 40 3.30 7.46 -32.42
C GLN A 40 2.33 6.38 -32.96
N ALA A 41 2.75 5.11 -32.88
CA ALA A 41 1.87 4.01 -33.23
C ALA A 41 0.80 3.78 -32.15
N GLU A 42 -0.43 3.42 -32.56
CA GLU A 42 -1.52 3.13 -31.62
C GLU A 42 -1.16 2.04 -30.62
N ALA A 43 -0.46 0.99 -31.06
CA ALA A 43 -0.02 -0.10 -30.20
C ALA A 43 0.93 0.37 -29.08
N GLU A 44 1.79 1.35 -29.35
CA GLU A 44 2.71 1.92 -28.36
C GLU A 44 1.93 2.71 -27.31
N TYR A 45 1.00 3.56 -27.75
CA TYR A 45 0.10 4.30 -26.86
C TYR A 45 -0.73 3.37 -25.97
N VAL A 46 -1.35 2.34 -26.56
CA VAL A 46 -2.18 1.37 -25.83
C VAL A 46 -1.34 0.59 -24.81
N THR A 47 -0.10 0.24 -25.14
CA THR A 47 0.82 -0.41 -24.21
C THR A 47 1.13 0.51 -23.03
N ALA A 48 1.53 1.75 -23.29
CA ALA A 48 1.82 2.74 -22.27
C ALA A 48 0.60 3.02 -21.37
N LEU A 49 -0.59 3.16 -21.96
CA LEU A 49 -1.85 3.34 -21.22
C LEU A 49 -2.17 2.14 -20.33
N THR A 50 -1.92 0.92 -20.83
CA THR A 50 -2.16 -0.31 -20.08
C THR A 50 -1.21 -0.45 -18.89
N GLU A 51 0.08 -0.14 -19.08
CA GLU A 51 1.09 -0.15 -18.00
C GLU A 51 0.81 0.92 -16.95
N HIS A 52 0.43 2.12 -17.39
CA HIS A 52 0.01 3.20 -16.52
C HIS A 52 -1.20 2.77 -15.66
N ARG A 53 -2.24 2.19 -16.28
CA ARG A 53 -3.41 1.67 -15.57
C ARG A 53 -3.03 0.58 -14.57
N LYS A 54 -2.22 -0.41 -14.95
CA LYS A 54 -1.76 -1.46 -14.00
C LYS A 54 -1.05 -0.88 -12.79
N THR A 55 -0.22 0.15 -12.99
CA THR A 55 0.47 0.84 -11.89
C THR A 55 -0.53 1.54 -10.97
N GLN A 56 -1.50 2.26 -11.53
CA GLN A 56 -2.56 2.92 -10.78
C GLN A 56 -3.44 1.91 -10.02
N GLU A 57 -3.80 0.79 -10.64
CA GLU A 57 -4.57 -0.28 -10.01
C GLU A 57 -3.81 -0.92 -8.83
N ARG A 58 -2.49 -1.11 -8.96
CA ARG A 58 -1.64 -1.57 -7.87
C ARG A 58 -1.65 -0.57 -6.71
N VAL A 59 -1.43 0.72 -6.99
CA VAL A 59 -1.35 1.75 -5.94
C VAL A 59 -2.69 1.94 -5.21
N PHE A 60 -3.76 2.25 -5.94
CA PHE A 60 -5.08 2.47 -5.34
C PHE A 60 -5.66 1.21 -4.72
N GLY A 61 -5.32 0.05 -5.27
CA GLY A 61 -5.66 -1.25 -4.70
C GLY A 61 -5.18 -1.44 -3.26
N HIS A 62 -3.92 -1.10 -2.98
CA HIS A 62 -3.36 -1.22 -1.64
C HIS A 62 -3.90 -0.15 -0.70
N LEU A 63 -4.12 1.08 -1.18
CA LEU A 63 -4.77 2.13 -0.40
C LEU A 63 -6.21 1.75 0.01
N GLU A 64 -6.99 1.20 -0.91
CA GLU A 64 -8.34 0.70 -0.62
C GLU A 64 -8.30 -0.37 0.47
N MET A 65 -7.36 -1.32 0.39
CA MET A 65 -7.21 -2.33 1.44
C MET A 65 -6.87 -1.73 2.81
N LEU A 66 -6.02 -0.71 2.85
CA LEU A 66 -5.66 -0.02 4.10
C LEU A 66 -6.83 0.77 4.69
N VAL A 67 -7.64 1.42 3.85
CA VAL A 67 -8.88 2.09 4.26
C VAL A 67 -9.91 1.09 4.77
N ASP A 68 -10.13 0.00 4.03
CA ASP A 68 -11.13 -1.04 4.37
C ASP A 68 -10.79 -1.74 5.70
N ASN A 69 -9.50 -1.88 6.03
CA ASN A 69 -9.06 -2.46 7.31
C ASN A 69 -8.91 -1.41 8.43
N GLY A 70 -9.26 -0.14 8.17
CA GLY A 70 -9.21 0.93 9.16
C GLY A 70 -7.81 1.34 9.58
N TYR A 71 -6.79 1.12 8.75
CA TYR A 71 -5.43 1.61 8.97
C TYR A 71 -5.26 3.08 8.55
N ILE A 72 -6.05 3.51 7.58
CA ILE A 72 -6.12 4.90 7.10
C ILE A 72 -7.55 5.41 7.28
N ASP A 73 -7.67 6.66 7.69
CA ASP A 73 -8.94 7.40 7.78
C ASP A 73 -8.87 8.67 6.91
N GLY A 74 -10.01 9.29 6.59
CA GLY A 74 -10.07 10.51 5.80
C GLY A 74 -9.78 10.35 4.30
N LEU A 75 -9.76 9.10 3.83
CA LEU A 75 -9.54 8.69 2.44
C LEU A 75 -10.66 7.74 2.01
N LYS A 76 -11.18 7.91 0.80
CA LYS A 76 -12.15 6.97 0.22
C LYS A 76 -11.79 6.61 -1.21
N ILE A 77 -11.57 5.31 -1.43
CA ILE A 77 -11.29 4.76 -2.76
C ILE A 77 -12.57 4.13 -3.33
N ARG A 78 -12.81 4.34 -4.62
CA ARG A 78 -13.93 3.78 -5.37
C ARG A 78 -13.42 3.16 -6.66
N ARG A 79 -13.96 1.98 -7.00
CA ARG A 79 -13.74 1.34 -8.29
C ARG A 79 -14.90 1.67 -9.23
N GLY A 80 -14.59 2.11 -10.44
CA GLY A 80 -15.55 2.41 -11.50
C GLY A 80 -15.10 1.83 -12.85
N SER A 81 -15.93 2.00 -13.87
CA SER A 81 -15.63 1.52 -15.24
C SER A 81 -14.41 2.20 -15.87
N GLY A 82 -14.06 3.40 -15.40
CA GLY A 82 -12.88 4.15 -15.83
C GLY A 82 -11.62 3.92 -14.99
N GLY A 83 -11.64 3.00 -14.01
CA GLY A 83 -10.54 2.75 -13.08
C GLY A 83 -10.86 3.15 -11.65
N PHE A 84 -9.87 3.66 -10.92
CA PHE A 84 -9.99 4.07 -9.53
C PHE A 84 -10.32 5.56 -9.40
N GLY A 85 -11.25 5.89 -8.52
CA GLY A 85 -11.53 7.24 -8.06
C GLY A 85 -11.14 7.39 -6.59
N CYS A 86 -10.52 8.50 -6.24
CA CYS A 86 -10.11 8.82 -4.88
C CYS A 86 -10.82 10.10 -4.40
N THR A 87 -11.37 10.06 -3.20
CA THR A 87 -11.88 11.26 -2.50
C THR A 87 -11.00 11.51 -1.29
N LEU A 88 -10.35 12.67 -1.29
CA LEU A 88 -9.50 13.16 -0.20
C LEU A 88 -10.34 14.09 0.69
N MET A 89 -10.36 13.81 1.99
CA MET A 89 -10.91 14.74 2.98
C MET A 89 -9.78 15.26 3.87
N HIS A 90 -9.22 14.35 4.68
CA HIS A 90 -8.08 14.63 5.54
C HIS A 90 -7.38 13.30 5.83
N PRO A 91 -6.67 12.73 4.83
CA PRO A 91 -6.06 11.42 4.97
C PRO A 91 -5.09 11.41 6.15
N ARG A 92 -5.22 10.41 7.02
CA ARG A 92 -4.35 10.23 8.18
C ARG A 92 -4.24 8.75 8.54
N LEU A 93 -3.18 8.40 9.24
CA LEU A 93 -3.10 7.10 9.87
C LEU A 93 -4.03 7.02 11.09
N THR A 94 -4.65 5.85 11.28
CA THR A 94 -5.27 5.51 12.56
C THR A 94 -4.19 5.00 13.53
N MET A 95 -4.53 4.83 14.82
CA MET A 95 -3.61 4.19 15.76
C MET A 95 -3.16 2.81 15.29
N ALA A 96 -4.07 2.01 14.72
CA ALA A 96 -3.72 0.72 14.14
C ALA A 96 -2.79 0.86 12.93
N GLY A 97 -2.92 1.94 12.15
CA GLY A 97 -2.02 2.29 11.06
C GLY A 97 -0.60 2.57 11.55
N HIS A 98 -0.47 3.36 12.62
CA HIS A 98 0.82 3.62 13.27
C HIS A 98 1.43 2.33 13.84
N ASP A 99 0.67 1.51 14.57
CA ASP A 99 1.17 0.24 15.12
C ASP A 99 1.71 -0.71 14.03
N LEU A 100 0.99 -0.78 12.91
CA LEU A 100 1.42 -1.58 11.76
C LEU A 100 2.70 -1.01 11.14
N LEU A 101 2.76 0.31 10.94
CA LEU A 101 3.95 0.98 10.39
C LEU A 101 5.17 0.79 11.29
N ASP A 102 5.02 0.92 12.60
CA ASP A 102 6.10 0.72 13.58
C ASP A 102 6.58 -0.74 13.60
N THR A 103 5.65 -1.70 13.47
CA THR A 103 5.98 -3.11 13.33
C THR A 103 6.86 -3.36 12.10
N MET A 104 6.54 -2.72 10.97
CA MET A 104 7.29 -2.83 9.71
C MET A 104 8.59 -2.01 9.70
N ARG A 105 8.69 -0.96 10.52
CA ARG A 105 9.87 -0.10 10.69
C ARG A 105 10.97 -0.79 11.49
N SER A 106 10.61 -1.64 12.45
CA SER A 106 11.56 -2.41 13.24
C SER A 106 12.07 -3.63 12.48
N GLU A 107 13.25 -3.51 11.85
CA GLU A 107 13.94 -4.61 11.14
C GLU A 107 13.96 -5.96 11.89
N PRO A 108 14.43 -6.04 13.16
CA PRO A 108 14.50 -7.35 13.85
C PRO A 108 13.13 -7.98 14.06
N LEU A 109 12.09 -7.16 14.26
CA LEU A 109 10.72 -7.63 14.45
C LEU A 109 10.13 -8.08 13.12
N TRP A 110 10.27 -7.27 12.07
CA TRP A 110 9.75 -7.55 10.75
C TRP A 110 10.39 -8.80 10.12
N ASP A 111 11.70 -8.97 10.29
CA ASP A 111 12.40 -10.16 9.82
C ASP A 111 12.00 -11.41 10.59
N LYS A 112 11.74 -11.29 11.89
CA LYS A 112 11.19 -12.40 12.69
C LYS A 112 9.79 -12.79 12.22
N ILE A 113 8.93 -11.82 11.92
CA ILE A 113 7.59 -12.06 11.37
C ILE A 113 7.68 -12.79 10.03
N LYS A 114 8.47 -12.26 9.08
CA LYS A 114 8.67 -12.86 7.75
C LYS A 114 9.26 -14.27 7.84
N SER A 115 10.27 -14.47 8.70
CA SER A 115 10.89 -15.77 8.96
C SER A 115 9.87 -16.76 9.53
N THR A 116 9.12 -16.37 10.57
CA THR A 116 8.14 -17.24 11.22
C THR A 116 6.99 -17.62 10.28
N ALA A 117 6.51 -16.65 9.50
CA ALA A 117 5.49 -16.88 8.47
C ALA A 117 5.99 -17.89 7.43
N LYS A 118 7.23 -17.71 6.93
CA LYS A 118 7.85 -18.63 5.97
C LYS A 118 8.05 -20.04 6.54
N THR A 119 8.55 -20.16 7.77
CA THR A 119 8.80 -21.46 8.43
C THR A 119 7.50 -22.21 8.71
N LYS A 120 6.43 -21.51 9.05
CA LYS A 120 5.12 -22.11 9.36
C LYS A 120 4.17 -22.17 8.16
N SER A 121 4.64 -21.78 6.96
CA SER A 121 3.83 -21.67 5.74
C SER A 121 2.54 -20.84 5.93
N ILE A 122 2.62 -19.80 6.75
CA ILE A 122 1.51 -18.88 7.03
C ILE A 122 1.57 -17.75 6.01
N GLU A 123 0.44 -17.45 5.37
CA GLU A 123 0.34 -16.27 4.51
C GLU A 123 0.37 -14.99 5.34
N LEU A 124 1.12 -13.98 4.88
CA LEU A 124 1.12 -12.66 5.50
C LEU A 124 -0.17 -11.90 5.14
N THR A 125 -1.16 -12.01 6.01
CA THR A 125 -2.36 -11.16 6.08
C THR A 125 -2.24 -10.16 7.23
N PHE A 126 -3.07 -9.11 7.24
CA PHE A 126 -3.11 -8.14 8.33
C PHE A 126 -3.29 -8.79 9.72
N ASP A 127 -4.17 -9.78 9.84
CA ASP A 127 -4.41 -10.47 11.12
C ASP A 127 -3.23 -11.35 11.53
N THR A 128 -2.62 -12.05 10.56
CA THR A 128 -1.44 -12.88 10.87
C THR A 128 -0.26 -12.01 11.29
N ILE A 129 -0.08 -10.82 10.71
CA ILE A 129 0.98 -9.89 11.12
C ILE A 129 0.74 -9.42 12.55
N LYS A 130 -0.49 -9.04 12.92
CA LYS A 130 -0.82 -8.68 14.32
C LYS A 130 -0.49 -9.83 15.28
N GLY A 131 -0.89 -11.06 14.95
CA GLY A 131 -0.62 -12.24 15.77
C GLY A 131 0.88 -12.56 15.88
N LEU A 132 1.60 -12.51 14.76
CA LEU A 132 3.03 -12.79 14.69
C LEU A 132 3.87 -11.68 15.34
N ALA A 133 3.45 -10.42 15.26
CA ALA A 133 4.09 -9.30 15.94
C ALA A 133 4.01 -9.48 17.46
N GLY A 134 2.84 -9.86 17.99
CA GLY A 134 2.69 -10.17 19.41
C GLY A 134 3.53 -11.37 19.85
N PHE A 135 3.63 -12.42 19.02
CA PHE A 135 4.51 -13.55 19.28
C PHE A 135 5.99 -13.16 19.27
N ALA A 136 6.43 -12.42 18.25
CA ALA A 136 7.81 -12.01 18.09
C ALA A 136 8.24 -11.04 19.20
N LEU A 137 7.36 -10.13 19.64
CA LEU A 137 7.61 -9.24 20.77
C LEU A 137 7.83 -10.04 22.07
N LYS A 138 6.99 -11.06 22.34
CA LYS A 138 7.19 -11.95 23.50
C LYS A 138 8.54 -12.67 23.46
N SER A 139 8.94 -13.17 22.29
CA SER A 139 10.25 -13.82 22.12
C SER A 139 11.43 -12.85 22.30
N LEU A 140 11.29 -11.57 21.93
CA LEU A 140 12.32 -10.55 22.12
C LEU A 140 12.45 -10.12 23.60
N LEU A 141 11.34 -10.13 24.34
CA LEU A 141 11.28 -9.77 25.76
C LEU A 141 11.74 -10.90 26.71
N GLY A 142 12.26 -12.02 26.17
CA GLY A 142 12.81 -13.11 26.98
C GLY A 142 11.79 -14.15 27.45
N GLY A 143 10.69 -14.32 26.72
CA GLY A 143 9.81 -15.49 26.86
C GLY A 143 10.41 -16.78 26.32
#